data_AF-A0A2K9BK45-F1
#
_entry.id   AF-A0A2K9BK45-F1
#
_cell.length_a   1.000
_cell.length_b   1.000
_cell.length_c   1.000
_cell.angle_alpha   90.00
_cell.angle_beta   90.00
_cell.angle_gamma   90.00
#
_symmetry.space_group_name_H-M   'P 1'
#
loop_
_entity.id
_entity.type
_entity.pdbx_description
1 polymer ?
#
loop_
_entity_poly.entity_id
_entity_poly.type
_entity_poly.pdbx_seq_one_letter_code
_entity_poly.pdbx_strand_id
1 'polypeptide(L)'
;MRKIKIRSSDGQEVLELSAAQLKEIKESPKYEKAHTDLVAKAEKKLDRQIYFKQGFWKDLLLISIAALGTTVAFDYFVSATGKMGLFPGGLGGITRFISVIVVSSQEKQASLYFVFYFAFNIPFICFGFWKLGNKFTLTTVTYILLSICFDQIIRLIPVINPSEWHLIIDYQLINAIPQAWNSTIWLFIFAIFGGIILGWSYAVIYKASSSTGGTDFATVYFSQQRNKNIGKINMKINFIILTVVIILNTLMLKSEEFDESIKFSILNSHYSSVDIFYQAVNKNDICAIAIKELFGSGEITNLNLGEALRKAASDVGFTEYSTGMMNLMRFKFIFGPSLFASFTLIIAQALVVDFLYPKNKIQTIMITTIKSDEVQQYLFEAGYRNNVFIWEAETSKKGVGVTNKKVLMATVTVINWNKLEAGLINIDQHMNINVVKTQRVKGPFKYELDNERRLQIIHERVVTNDKWMKKIEHDAIFIANAKIKNDLKNEKATQKSD
;
A
#
# COMPACT_ATOMS: atom_id res chain seq x y z
N MET A 1 4.98 -64.64 -16.34
CA MET A 1 4.65 -63.34 -16.97
C MET A 1 5.77 -62.34 -16.73
N ARG A 2 6.19 -61.59 -17.75
CA ARG A 2 7.25 -60.58 -17.64
C ARG A 2 6.76 -59.42 -16.76
N LYS A 3 7.41 -59.17 -15.62
CA LYS A 3 7.08 -58.05 -14.73
C LYS A 3 7.70 -56.76 -15.25
N ILE A 4 6.94 -55.68 -15.25
CA ILE A 4 7.39 -54.34 -15.62
C ILE A 4 7.92 -53.66 -14.37
N LYS A 5 9.17 -53.18 -14.42
CA LYS A 5 9.78 -52.43 -13.31
C LYS A 5 9.52 -50.95 -13.48
N ILE A 6 8.80 -50.35 -12.53
CA ILE A 6 8.54 -48.92 -12.46
C ILE A 6 9.31 -48.40 -11.25
N ARG A 7 10.20 -47.43 -11.50
CA ARG A 7 10.97 -46.76 -10.44
C ARG A 7 10.24 -45.48 -10.02
N SER A 8 10.19 -45.23 -8.71
CA SER A 8 9.75 -43.96 -8.16
C SER A 8 10.65 -42.84 -8.66
N SER A 9 10.13 -41.62 -8.60
CA SER A 9 10.82 -40.50 -9.20
C SER A 9 12.05 -39.98 -8.44
N ASP A 10 12.22 -40.39 -7.19
CA ASP A 10 13.43 -40.24 -6.37
C ASP A 10 14.39 -41.44 -6.50
N GLY A 11 13.97 -42.48 -7.23
CA GLY A 11 14.75 -43.70 -7.48
C GLY A 11 14.84 -44.66 -6.30
N GLN A 12 14.19 -44.38 -5.17
CA GLN A 12 14.30 -45.17 -3.94
C GLN A 12 13.41 -46.41 -3.94
N GLU A 13 12.26 -46.36 -4.61
CA GLU A 13 11.29 -47.44 -4.62
C GLU A 13 11.15 -48.05 -6.02
N VAL A 14 10.97 -49.37 -6.07
CA VAL A 14 10.76 -50.12 -7.31
C VAL A 14 9.52 -50.97 -7.18
N LEU A 15 8.54 -50.72 -8.04
CA LEU A 15 7.37 -51.57 -8.19
C LEU A 15 7.58 -52.52 -9.35
N GLU A 16 7.41 -53.81 -9.08
CA GLU A 16 7.35 -54.84 -10.10
C GLU A 16 5.89 -55.28 -10.29
N LEU A 17 5.25 -54.78 -11.35
CA LEU A 17 3.84 -55.05 -11.66
C LEU A 17 3.73 -55.93 -12.91
N SER A 18 2.73 -56.81 -12.95
CA SER A 18 2.36 -57.46 -14.22
C SER A 18 1.70 -56.44 -15.16
N ALA A 19 1.68 -56.73 -16.47
CA ALA A 19 1.01 -55.85 -17.44
C ALA A 19 -0.49 -55.67 -17.14
N ALA A 20 -1.15 -56.72 -16.63
CA ALA A 20 -2.57 -56.66 -16.24
C ALA A 20 -2.77 -55.77 -14.99
N GLN A 21 -1.94 -55.93 -13.96
CA GLN A 21 -2.00 -55.11 -12.75
C GLN A 21 -1.73 -53.63 -13.04
N LEU A 22 -0.78 -53.36 -13.92
CA LEU A 22 -0.47 -51.99 -14.34
C LEU A 22 -1.65 -51.35 -15.06
N LYS A 23 -2.31 -52.09 -15.95
CA LYS A 23 -3.50 -51.62 -16.67
C LYS A 23 -4.65 -51.34 -15.71
N GLU A 24 -4.93 -52.26 -14.79
CA GLU A 24 -5.96 -52.10 -13.75
C GLU A 24 -5.71 -50.87 -12.85
N ILE A 25 -4.45 -50.63 -12.46
CA ILE A 25 -4.09 -49.43 -11.71
C ILE A 25 -4.33 -48.16 -12.55
N LYS A 26 -3.91 -48.13 -13.81
CA LYS A 26 -4.08 -46.97 -14.69
C LYS A 26 -5.55 -46.66 -15.00
N GLU A 27 -6.41 -47.67 -15.04
CA GLU A 27 -7.86 -47.51 -15.23
C GLU A 27 -8.61 -47.14 -13.93
N SER A 28 -7.92 -47.14 -12.78
CA SER A 28 -8.55 -46.85 -11.50
C SER A 28 -8.83 -45.34 -11.29
N PRO A 29 -9.96 -44.97 -10.65
CA PRO A 29 -10.24 -43.57 -10.28
C PRO A 29 -9.17 -42.96 -9.36
N LYS A 30 -8.46 -43.82 -8.59
CA LYS A 30 -7.37 -43.40 -7.70
C LYS A 30 -6.15 -42.93 -8.49
N TYR A 31 -5.85 -43.59 -9.60
CA TYR A 31 -4.79 -43.16 -10.51
C TYR A 31 -5.13 -41.84 -11.18
N GLU A 32 -6.34 -41.70 -11.73
CA GLU A 32 -6.78 -40.46 -12.38
C GLU A 32 -6.71 -39.26 -11.42
N LYS A 33 -7.18 -39.42 -10.18
CA LYS A 33 -7.06 -38.38 -9.15
C LYS A 33 -5.60 -38.06 -8.82
N ALA A 34 -4.78 -39.06 -8.57
CA ALA A 34 -3.35 -38.86 -8.25
C ALA A 34 -2.59 -38.20 -9.41
N HIS A 35 -2.87 -38.61 -10.64
CA HIS A 35 -2.30 -38.05 -11.85
C HIS A 35 -2.66 -36.57 -11.99
N THR A 36 -3.95 -36.23 -11.88
CA THR A 36 -4.45 -34.85 -11.96
C THR A 36 -3.84 -33.96 -10.88
N ASP A 37 -3.77 -34.45 -9.64
CA ASP A 37 -3.14 -33.72 -8.52
C ASP A 37 -1.64 -33.45 -8.77
N LEU A 38 -0.93 -34.41 -9.36
CA LEU A 38 0.50 -34.29 -9.68
C LEU A 38 0.75 -33.35 -10.86
N VAL A 39 -0.09 -33.40 -11.91
CA VAL A 39 -0.06 -32.44 -13.02
C VAL A 39 -0.27 -31.02 -12.48
N ALA A 40 -1.31 -30.79 -11.67
CA ALA A 40 -1.57 -29.48 -11.06
C ALA A 40 -0.41 -28.99 -10.18
N LYS A 41 0.28 -29.90 -9.45
CA LYS A 41 1.49 -29.56 -8.69
C LYS A 41 2.66 -29.17 -9.59
N ALA A 42 2.84 -29.88 -10.71
CA ALA A 42 3.89 -29.59 -11.69
C ALA A 42 3.65 -28.24 -12.39
N GLU A 43 2.42 -27.94 -12.78
CA GLU A 43 2.01 -26.64 -13.32
C GLU A 43 2.30 -25.50 -12.35
N LYS A 44 1.87 -25.62 -11.08
CA LYS A 44 2.18 -24.64 -10.03
C LYS A 44 3.68 -24.47 -9.80
N LYS A 45 4.47 -25.54 -9.96
CA LYS A 45 5.93 -25.48 -9.87
C LYS A 45 6.52 -24.72 -11.06
N LEU A 46 6.06 -25.01 -12.27
CA LEU A 46 6.51 -24.35 -13.49
C LEU A 46 6.15 -22.86 -13.49
N ASP A 47 4.92 -22.51 -13.12
CA ASP A 47 4.48 -21.12 -13.02
C ASP A 47 5.36 -20.30 -12.06
N ARG A 48 5.68 -20.88 -10.89
CA ARG A 48 6.63 -20.26 -9.94
C ARG A 48 8.02 -20.10 -10.54
N GLN A 49 8.54 -21.10 -11.25
CA GLN A 49 9.85 -20.99 -11.90
C GLN A 49 9.88 -19.90 -12.98
N ILE A 50 8.84 -19.79 -13.79
CA ILE A 50 8.70 -18.73 -14.79
C ILE A 50 8.68 -17.36 -14.09
N TYR A 51 7.90 -17.23 -13.01
CA TYR A 51 7.87 -16.02 -12.20
C TYR A 51 9.25 -15.64 -11.65
N PHE A 52 9.97 -16.57 -11.03
CA PHE A 52 11.30 -16.28 -10.47
C PHE A 52 12.34 -15.90 -11.54
N LYS A 53 12.24 -16.46 -12.74
CA LYS A 53 13.15 -16.13 -13.85
C LYS A 53 12.87 -14.78 -14.49
N GLN A 54 11.60 -14.40 -14.64
CA GLN A 54 11.22 -13.24 -15.48
C GLN A 54 10.63 -12.07 -14.68
N GLY A 55 9.83 -12.36 -13.65
CA GLY A 55 9.06 -11.34 -12.92
C GLY A 55 9.69 -10.92 -11.61
N PHE A 56 10.31 -11.85 -10.87
CA PHE A 56 10.75 -11.62 -9.50
C PHE A 56 11.75 -10.47 -9.38
N TRP A 57 12.80 -10.41 -10.21
CA TRP A 57 13.80 -9.35 -10.14
C TRP A 57 13.22 -7.97 -10.44
N LYS A 58 12.28 -7.89 -11.39
CA LYS A 58 11.56 -6.66 -11.70
C LYS A 58 10.67 -6.24 -10.52
N ASP A 59 9.90 -7.15 -9.96
CA ASP A 59 9.05 -6.88 -8.80
C ASP A 59 9.92 -6.45 -7.60
N LEU A 60 11.05 -7.13 -7.34
CA LEU A 60 11.99 -6.80 -6.27
C LEU A 60 12.63 -5.42 -6.45
N LEU A 61 13.03 -5.06 -7.69
CA LEU A 61 13.56 -3.74 -8.00
C LEU A 61 12.51 -2.64 -7.77
N LEU A 62 11.28 -2.85 -8.22
CA LEU A 62 10.18 -1.91 -7.97
C LEU A 62 9.89 -1.77 -6.47
N ILE A 63 9.87 -2.89 -5.74
CA ILE A 63 9.68 -2.90 -4.27
C ILE A 63 10.80 -2.12 -3.58
N SER A 64 12.06 -2.32 -3.99
CA SER A 64 13.22 -1.64 -3.40
C SER A 64 13.18 -0.14 -3.65
N ILE A 65 12.87 0.28 -4.88
CA ILE A 65 12.73 1.69 -5.25
C ILE A 65 11.59 2.35 -4.46
N ALA A 66 10.45 1.66 -4.34
CA ALA A 66 9.32 2.16 -3.56
C ALA A 66 9.66 2.27 -2.07
N ALA A 67 10.35 1.27 -1.50
CA ALA A 67 10.77 1.28 -0.10
C ALA A 67 11.71 2.45 0.16
N LEU A 68 12.74 2.63 -0.67
CA LEU A 68 13.67 3.76 -0.56
C LEU A 68 12.95 5.11 -0.68
N GLY A 69 12.08 5.27 -1.68
CA GLY A 69 11.31 6.50 -1.88
C GLY A 69 10.39 6.81 -0.69
N THR A 70 9.72 5.80 -0.12
CA THR A 70 8.94 5.97 1.10
C THR A 70 9.83 6.39 2.26
N THR A 71 10.96 5.72 2.49
CA THR A 71 11.90 6.07 3.56
C THR A 71 12.39 7.51 3.44
N VAL A 72 12.83 7.93 2.24
CA VAL A 72 13.25 9.32 1.98
C VAL A 72 12.11 10.30 2.29
N ALA A 73 10.88 10.01 1.84
CA ALA A 73 9.74 10.87 2.12
C ALA A 73 9.44 10.98 3.63
N PHE A 74 9.48 9.86 4.34
CA PHE A 74 9.25 9.84 5.78
C PHE A 74 10.36 10.57 6.53
N ASP A 75 11.62 10.24 6.29
CA ASP A 75 12.74 10.75 7.09
C ASP A 75 12.99 12.24 6.87
N TYR A 76 12.97 12.70 5.63
CA TYR A 76 13.28 14.10 5.30
C TYR A 76 12.08 15.04 5.47
N PHE A 77 10.87 14.60 5.13
CA PHE A 77 9.71 15.52 5.09
C PHE A 77 8.76 15.35 6.27
N VAL A 78 8.65 14.14 6.84
CA VAL A 78 7.61 13.84 7.84
C VAL A 78 8.21 13.75 9.25
N SER A 79 9.23 12.93 9.48
CA SER A 79 9.87 12.72 10.77
C SER A 79 10.57 13.98 11.27
N ALA A 80 11.15 14.73 10.35
CA ALA A 80 11.94 15.91 10.69
C ALA A 80 11.12 17.09 11.25
N THR A 81 9.80 17.09 11.09
CA THR A 81 8.92 18.13 11.65
C THR A 81 8.57 17.91 13.14
N GLY A 82 9.09 16.86 13.78
CA GLY A 82 8.90 16.61 15.22
C GLY A 82 7.47 16.23 15.64
N LYS A 83 7.14 16.42 16.92
CA LYS A 83 5.87 15.99 17.56
C LYS A 83 4.64 16.86 17.20
N MET A 84 4.88 18.07 16.72
CA MET A 84 3.83 19.05 16.40
C MET A 84 3.67 19.28 14.89
N GLY A 85 4.43 18.54 14.09
CA GLY A 85 4.49 18.73 12.64
C GLY A 85 3.55 17.83 11.86
N LEU A 86 4.06 17.10 10.87
CA LEU A 86 3.28 16.23 10.01
C LEU A 86 3.04 14.85 10.61
N PHE A 87 1.79 14.42 10.55
CA PHE A 87 1.37 13.08 10.91
C PHE A 87 1.04 12.29 9.63
N PRO A 88 1.82 11.25 9.31
CA PRO A 88 1.54 10.41 8.16
C PRO A 88 0.29 9.57 8.42
N GLY A 89 -0.44 9.27 7.35
CA GLY A 89 -1.55 8.32 7.39
C GLY A 89 -1.08 6.87 7.60
N GLY A 90 -2.01 6.01 8.03
CA GLY A 90 -1.79 4.57 8.10
C GLY A 90 -1.02 4.12 9.35
N LEU A 91 -0.54 2.88 9.30
CA LEU A 91 0.12 2.26 10.46
C LEU A 91 1.40 3.01 10.88
N GLY A 92 2.13 3.61 9.94
CA GLY A 92 3.31 4.44 10.25
C GLY A 92 2.99 5.61 11.19
N GLY A 93 1.83 6.26 11.02
CA GLY A 93 1.38 7.31 11.93
C GLY A 93 1.12 6.81 13.34
N ILE A 94 0.48 5.65 13.48
CA ILE A 94 0.21 4.99 14.77
C ILE A 94 1.52 4.58 15.44
N THR A 95 2.43 3.96 14.69
CA THR A 95 3.73 3.53 15.19
C THR A 95 4.56 4.70 15.68
N ARG A 96 4.62 5.80 14.90
CA ARG A 96 5.32 7.03 15.29
C ARG A 96 4.75 7.62 16.55
N PHE A 97 3.41 7.67 16.66
CA PHE A 97 2.76 8.15 17.85
C PHE A 97 3.15 7.33 19.09
N ILE A 98 3.14 6.00 18.98
CA ILE A 98 3.50 5.11 20.07
C ILE A 98 4.99 5.23 20.43
N SER A 99 5.90 5.32 19.44
CA SER A 99 7.33 5.48 19.71
C SER A 99 7.62 6.79 20.47
N VAL A 100 6.90 7.86 20.16
CA VAL A 100 7.00 9.16 20.84
C VAL A 100 6.50 9.09 22.29
N ILE A 101 5.51 8.26 22.61
CA ILE A 101 5.01 8.08 23.98
C ILE A 101 5.97 7.26 24.84
N VAL A 102 6.45 6.13 24.31
CA VAL A 102 7.20 5.16 25.12
C VAL A 102 8.59 5.69 25.49
N VAL A 103 9.18 6.54 24.67
CA VAL A 103 10.56 7.01 24.88
C VAL A 103 10.69 8.51 24.68
N SER A 104 11.32 9.18 25.65
CA SER A 104 11.56 10.63 25.64
C SER A 104 12.79 11.05 24.84
N SER A 105 13.79 10.17 24.65
CA SER A 105 15.01 10.48 23.88
C SER A 105 14.85 10.25 22.38
N GLN A 106 15.21 11.26 21.58
CA GLN A 106 15.02 11.26 20.12
C GLN A 106 15.75 10.11 19.41
N GLU A 107 16.96 9.74 19.85
CA GLU A 107 17.70 8.60 19.29
C GLU A 107 17.03 7.24 19.55
N LYS A 108 16.50 7.02 20.75
CA LYS A 108 15.82 5.77 21.12
C LYS A 108 14.38 5.70 20.59
N GLN A 109 13.76 6.84 20.28
CA GLN A 109 12.46 6.88 19.60
C GLN A 109 12.54 6.28 18.20
N ALA A 110 13.60 6.60 17.45
CA ALA A 110 13.80 6.07 16.11
C ALA A 110 14.01 4.55 16.13
N SER A 111 14.88 4.03 16.99
CA SER A 111 15.13 2.57 17.04
C SER A 111 13.89 1.76 17.43
N LEU A 112 13.07 2.26 18.36
CA LEU A 112 11.82 1.61 18.75
C LEU A 112 10.70 1.73 17.72
N TYR A 113 10.71 2.77 16.89
CA TYR A 113 9.74 2.90 15.80
C TYR A 113 9.76 1.67 14.89
N PHE A 114 10.93 1.15 14.47
CA PHE A 114 10.98 -0.03 13.60
C PHE A 114 10.48 -1.30 14.28
N VAL A 115 10.78 -1.45 15.57
CA VAL A 115 10.31 -2.59 16.37
C VAL A 115 8.79 -2.58 16.43
N PHE A 116 8.19 -1.43 16.75
CA PHE A 116 6.73 -1.28 16.77
C PHE A 116 6.12 -1.39 15.38
N TYR A 117 6.79 -0.87 14.34
CA TYR A 117 6.31 -0.93 12.96
C TYR A 117 6.21 -2.39 12.52
N PHE A 118 7.27 -3.18 12.75
CA PHE A 118 7.26 -4.59 12.41
C PHE A 118 6.25 -5.37 13.26
N ALA A 119 6.21 -5.15 14.57
CA ALA A 119 5.31 -5.84 15.49
C ALA A 119 3.83 -5.61 15.13
N PHE A 120 3.43 -4.35 14.91
CA PHE A 120 2.03 -4.05 14.55
C PHE A 120 1.66 -4.49 13.13
N ASN A 121 2.63 -4.79 12.28
CA ASN A 121 2.37 -5.39 10.97
C ASN A 121 2.03 -6.89 11.06
N ILE A 122 2.41 -7.60 12.13
CA ILE A 122 2.20 -9.06 12.27
C ILE A 122 0.71 -9.45 12.07
N PRO A 123 -0.27 -8.80 12.72
CA PRO A 123 -1.69 -9.11 12.49
C PRO A 123 -2.12 -8.90 11.03
N PHE A 124 -1.61 -7.86 10.37
CA PHE A 124 -1.93 -7.58 8.96
C PHE A 124 -1.26 -8.57 8.00
N ILE A 125 -0.06 -9.03 8.32
CA ILE A 125 0.64 -10.09 7.58
C ILE A 125 -0.16 -11.40 7.66
N CYS A 126 -0.62 -11.79 8.86
CA CYS A 126 -1.49 -12.96 9.02
C CYS A 126 -2.79 -12.82 8.21
N PHE A 127 -3.41 -11.63 8.25
CA PHE A 127 -4.58 -11.32 7.42
C PHE A 127 -4.27 -11.42 5.92
N GLY A 128 -3.10 -10.96 5.49
CA GLY A 128 -2.65 -11.04 4.10
C GLY A 128 -2.58 -12.48 3.58
N PHE A 129 -1.95 -13.38 4.35
CA PHE A 129 -1.89 -14.80 3.98
C PHE A 129 -3.28 -15.43 3.87
N TRP A 130 -4.22 -15.02 4.72
CA TRP A 130 -5.57 -15.57 4.72
C TRP A 130 -6.46 -15.02 3.60
N LYS A 131 -6.35 -13.72 3.26
CA LYS A 131 -7.32 -13.03 2.39
C LYS A 131 -6.77 -12.49 1.09
N LEU A 132 -5.47 -12.22 0.98
CA LEU A 132 -4.84 -11.56 -0.18
C LEU A 132 -3.85 -12.46 -0.93
N GLY A 133 -3.42 -13.55 -0.29
CA GLY A 133 -2.60 -14.58 -0.90
C GLY A 133 -1.11 -14.43 -0.66
N ASN A 134 -0.39 -15.53 -0.92
CA ASN A 134 1.02 -15.67 -0.52
C ASN A 134 1.95 -14.71 -1.25
N LYS A 135 1.77 -14.53 -2.58
CA LYS A 135 2.65 -13.64 -3.36
C LYS A 135 2.60 -12.22 -2.80
N PHE A 136 1.40 -11.65 -2.72
CA PHE A 136 1.16 -10.28 -2.23
C PHE A 136 1.72 -10.09 -0.82
N THR A 137 1.50 -11.06 0.07
CA THR A 137 1.93 -10.96 1.46
C THR A 137 3.45 -11.02 1.58
N LEU A 138 4.10 -11.96 0.88
CA LEU A 138 5.57 -12.07 0.89
C LEU A 138 6.23 -10.83 0.30
N THR A 139 5.75 -10.28 -0.82
CA THR A 139 6.29 -9.04 -1.39
C THR A 139 6.07 -7.84 -0.48
N THR A 140 4.98 -7.81 0.29
CA THR A 140 4.71 -6.75 1.26
C THR A 140 5.62 -6.87 2.48
N VAL A 141 5.90 -8.09 2.95
CA VAL A 141 6.91 -8.33 4.00
C VAL A 141 8.30 -7.91 3.52
N THR A 142 8.67 -8.24 2.28
CA THR A 142 9.94 -7.77 1.68
C THR A 142 10.00 -6.25 1.64
N TYR A 143 8.91 -5.56 1.28
CA TYR A 143 8.84 -4.10 1.33
C TYR A 143 9.07 -3.56 2.75
N ILE A 144 8.41 -4.13 3.76
CA ILE A 144 8.55 -3.70 5.16
C ILE A 144 10.01 -3.84 5.61
N LEU A 145 10.63 -5.00 5.34
CA LEU A 145 12.03 -5.26 5.70
C LEU A 145 13.00 -4.32 4.97
N LEU A 146 12.78 -4.07 3.67
CA LEU A 146 13.61 -3.13 2.91
C LEU A 146 13.44 -1.69 3.40
N SER A 147 12.22 -1.28 3.75
CA SER A 147 11.96 0.08 4.27
C SER A 147 12.68 0.30 5.60
N ILE A 148 12.66 -0.69 6.49
CA ILE A 148 13.42 -0.68 7.75
C ILE A 148 14.92 -0.66 7.46
N CYS A 149 15.40 -1.49 6.54
CA CYS A 149 16.82 -1.54 6.16
C CYS A 149 17.32 -0.20 5.61
N PHE A 150 16.58 0.42 4.68
CA PHE A 150 16.95 1.71 4.11
C PHE A 150 16.94 2.82 5.14
N ASP A 151 15.97 2.83 6.05
CA ASP A 151 15.95 3.80 7.15
C ASP A 151 17.23 3.69 7.99
N GLN A 152 17.60 2.47 8.40
CA GLN A 152 18.81 2.25 9.19
C GLN A 152 20.06 2.69 8.43
N ILE A 153 20.15 2.41 7.14
CA ILE A 153 21.27 2.85 6.29
C ILE A 153 21.33 4.38 6.22
N ILE A 154 20.21 5.06 5.99
CA ILE A 154 20.14 6.52 5.88
C ILE A 154 20.56 7.19 7.19
N ARG A 155 20.14 6.65 8.34
CA ARG A 155 20.53 7.22 9.65
C ARG A 155 21.99 6.97 10.01
N LEU A 156 22.56 5.83 9.61
CA LEU A 156 23.93 5.46 9.95
C LEU A 156 24.99 6.18 9.11
N ILE A 157 24.63 6.73 7.95
CA ILE A 157 25.56 7.42 7.06
C ILE A 157 25.43 8.94 7.25
N PRO A 158 26.41 9.61 7.88
CA PRO A 158 26.36 11.05 8.17
C PRO A 158 25.99 11.92 6.97
N VAL A 159 26.55 11.60 5.80
CA VAL A 159 26.39 12.38 4.56
C VAL A 159 24.98 12.31 3.97
N ILE A 160 24.12 11.39 4.42
CA ILE A 160 22.73 11.28 3.97
C ILE A 160 21.74 11.24 5.14
N ASN A 161 22.22 11.48 6.36
CA ASN A 161 21.35 11.50 7.52
C ASN A 161 20.61 12.86 7.56
N PRO A 162 19.26 12.90 7.59
CA PRO A 162 18.52 14.16 7.66
C PRO A 162 18.90 15.06 8.85
N SER A 163 19.44 14.53 9.95
CA SER A 163 19.85 15.34 11.10
C SER A 163 21.20 16.05 10.94
N GLU A 164 22.04 15.59 10.02
CA GLU A 164 23.41 16.07 9.81
C GLU A 164 23.65 16.62 8.41
N TRP A 165 22.92 16.13 7.40
CA TRP A 165 23.08 16.52 6.02
C TRP A 165 22.00 17.50 5.56
N HIS A 166 22.45 18.68 5.11
CA HIS A 166 21.60 19.81 4.76
C HIS A 166 21.27 19.91 3.26
N LEU A 167 20.99 18.79 2.57
CA LEU A 167 20.73 18.85 1.12
C LEU A 167 19.46 19.66 0.79
N ILE A 168 18.39 19.38 1.51
CA ILE A 168 17.08 20.00 1.25
C ILE A 168 16.90 21.19 2.19
N ILE A 169 17.15 20.97 3.49
CA ILE A 169 16.96 21.96 4.55
C ILE A 169 18.02 21.77 5.64
N ASP A 170 18.49 22.88 6.19
CA ASP A 170 19.38 22.87 7.35
C ASP A 170 18.56 22.74 8.63
N TYR A 171 18.37 21.51 9.09
CA TYR A 171 17.55 21.24 10.26
C TYR A 171 18.15 21.80 11.55
N GLN A 172 19.47 21.90 11.64
CA GLN A 172 20.15 22.45 12.82
C GLN A 172 19.97 23.96 12.87
N LEU A 173 20.11 24.65 11.75
CA LEU A 173 19.86 26.10 11.63
C LEU A 173 18.39 26.44 11.92
N ILE A 174 17.43 25.69 11.36
CA ILE A 174 16.00 25.96 11.64
C ILE A 174 15.64 25.61 13.09
N ASN A 175 16.23 24.58 13.71
CA ASN A 175 16.01 24.30 15.14
C ASN A 175 16.67 25.35 16.04
N ALA A 176 17.76 25.96 15.59
CA ALA A 176 18.47 27.04 16.29
C ALA A 176 17.77 28.40 16.16
N ILE A 177 16.86 28.56 15.19
CA ILE A 177 16.05 29.78 15.02
C ILE A 177 14.66 29.52 15.65
N PRO A 178 14.33 30.16 16.79
CA PRO A 178 12.97 30.13 17.33
C PRO A 178 11.97 30.50 16.23
N GLN A 179 10.89 29.71 16.08
CA GLN A 179 9.81 29.91 15.10
C GLN A 179 10.09 29.57 13.63
N ALA A 180 11.30 29.15 13.24
CA ALA A 180 11.56 28.81 11.83
C ALA A 180 10.85 27.51 11.40
N TRP A 181 10.71 26.52 12.30
CA TRP A 181 9.96 25.27 12.04
C TRP A 181 8.43 25.45 12.00
N ASN A 182 7.91 26.42 12.76
CA ASN A 182 6.48 26.70 12.90
C ASN A 182 6.00 27.85 12.01
N SER A 183 6.82 28.32 11.08
CA SER A 183 6.28 29.08 9.96
C SER A 183 5.42 28.12 9.15
N THR A 184 4.12 28.17 9.45
CA THR A 184 3.03 27.33 8.94
C THR A 184 3.20 26.92 7.47
N ILE A 185 3.80 27.80 6.66
CA ILE A 185 4.18 27.59 5.26
C ILE A 185 5.07 26.35 5.04
N TRP A 186 6.15 26.14 5.81
CA TRP A 186 7.07 25.00 5.62
C TRP A 186 6.39 23.66 5.87
N LEU A 187 5.47 23.59 6.85
CA LEU A 187 4.67 22.38 7.09
C LEU A 187 3.86 21.99 5.85
N PHE A 188 3.25 22.97 5.16
CA PHE A 188 2.51 22.70 3.93
C PHE A 188 3.43 22.35 2.76
N ILE A 189 4.60 22.97 2.64
CA ILE A 189 5.60 22.61 1.63
C ILE A 189 6.01 21.14 1.78
N PHE A 190 6.36 20.72 3.01
CA PHE A 190 6.69 19.32 3.28
C PHE A 190 5.54 18.38 3.07
N ALA A 191 4.33 18.78 3.42
CA ALA A 191 3.15 17.99 3.16
C ALA A 191 2.98 17.72 1.65
N ILE A 192 3.19 18.74 0.81
CA ILE A 192 3.06 18.60 -0.64
C ILE A 192 4.18 17.70 -1.20
N PHE A 193 5.44 18.01 -0.92
CA PHE A 193 6.57 17.25 -1.47
C PHE A 193 6.64 15.83 -0.92
N GLY A 194 6.51 15.67 0.40
CA GLY A 194 6.42 14.36 1.04
C GLY A 194 5.24 13.57 0.51
N GLY A 195 4.09 14.22 0.31
CA GLY A 195 2.89 13.58 -0.21
C GLY A 195 3.07 13.10 -1.65
N ILE A 196 3.72 13.90 -2.50
CA ILE A 196 4.03 13.52 -3.89
C ILE A 196 4.96 12.30 -3.93
N ILE A 197 6.06 12.33 -3.17
CA ILE A 197 7.03 11.22 -3.15
C ILE A 197 6.37 9.95 -2.57
N LEU A 198 5.62 10.06 -1.46
CA LEU A 198 4.85 8.95 -0.91
C LEU A 198 3.86 8.41 -1.95
N GLY A 199 3.11 9.27 -2.61
CA GLY A 199 2.14 8.84 -3.62
C GLY A 199 2.79 8.12 -4.80
N TRP A 200 3.98 8.57 -5.21
CA TRP A 200 4.78 7.91 -6.24
C TRP A 200 5.27 6.53 -5.77
N SER A 201 5.86 6.43 -4.59
CA SER A 201 6.33 5.18 -4.00
C SER A 201 5.19 4.17 -3.86
N TYR A 202 4.00 4.64 -3.43
CA TYR A 202 2.81 3.82 -3.27
C TYR A 202 2.27 3.36 -4.64
N ALA A 203 2.29 4.22 -5.66
CA ALA A 203 1.94 3.78 -7.02
C ALA A 203 2.90 2.71 -7.55
N VAL A 204 4.20 2.84 -7.29
CA VAL A 204 5.21 1.85 -7.70
C VAL A 204 5.01 0.52 -6.98
N ILE A 205 4.72 0.51 -5.67
CA ILE A 205 4.50 -0.73 -4.92
C ILE A 205 3.24 -1.48 -5.36
N TYR A 206 2.16 -0.75 -5.71
CA TYR A 206 0.95 -1.35 -6.24
C TYR A 206 1.16 -1.93 -7.65
N LYS A 207 2.05 -1.36 -8.47
CA LYS A 207 2.45 -1.94 -9.77
C LYS A 207 3.19 -3.28 -9.60
N ALA A 208 3.97 -3.44 -8.53
CA ALA A 208 4.60 -4.70 -8.14
C ALA A 208 3.62 -5.71 -7.51
N SER A 209 2.31 -5.42 -7.52
CA SER A 209 1.27 -6.22 -6.86
C SER A 209 1.54 -6.44 -5.36
N SER A 210 2.05 -5.41 -4.71
CA SER A 210 2.40 -5.39 -3.29
C SER A 210 1.70 -4.23 -2.57
N SER A 211 2.05 -3.99 -1.31
CA SER A 211 1.50 -2.94 -0.45
C SER A 211 2.60 -2.32 0.42
N THR A 212 2.32 -1.16 1.01
CA THR A 212 3.24 -0.51 1.95
C THR A 212 3.11 -1.00 3.39
N GLY A 213 2.37 -2.09 3.60
CA GLY A 213 2.12 -2.64 4.94
C GLY A 213 1.04 -1.90 5.72
N GLY A 214 0.72 -2.42 6.91
CA GLY A 214 -0.24 -1.85 7.83
C GLY A 214 -1.66 -1.81 7.28
N THR A 215 -2.31 -0.66 7.38
CA THR A 215 -3.69 -0.47 6.93
C THR A 215 -3.87 -0.61 5.42
N ASP A 216 -2.78 -0.59 4.64
CA ASP A 216 -2.85 -0.82 3.21
C ASP A 216 -3.23 -2.27 2.84
N PHE A 217 -3.01 -3.25 3.73
CA PHE A 217 -3.58 -4.58 3.56
C PHE A 217 -5.11 -4.51 3.45
N ALA A 218 -5.75 -3.74 4.35
CA ALA A 218 -7.20 -3.52 4.30
C ALA A 218 -7.61 -2.71 3.07
N THR A 219 -6.84 -1.68 2.70
CA THR A 219 -7.08 -0.86 1.50
C THR A 219 -7.14 -1.73 0.24
N VAL A 220 -6.14 -2.60 0.02
CA VAL A 220 -6.09 -3.48 -1.15
C VAL A 220 -7.24 -4.47 -1.15
N TYR A 221 -7.55 -5.06 0.00
CA TYR A 221 -8.68 -5.98 0.15
C TYR A 221 -10.02 -5.31 -0.23
N PHE A 222 -10.32 -4.14 0.34
CA PHE A 222 -11.56 -3.42 0.02
C PHE A 222 -11.59 -2.89 -1.42
N SER A 223 -10.43 -2.55 -1.98
CA SER A 223 -10.32 -2.16 -3.39
C SER A 223 -10.69 -3.31 -4.32
N GLN A 224 -10.19 -4.52 -4.06
CA GLN A 224 -10.53 -5.73 -4.83
C GLN A 224 -12.01 -6.10 -4.69
N GLN A 225 -12.55 -6.07 -3.46
CA GLN A 225 -13.95 -6.43 -3.20
C GLN A 225 -14.94 -5.43 -3.82
N ARG A 226 -14.63 -4.13 -3.78
CA ARG A 226 -15.56 -3.07 -4.23
C ARG A 226 -15.22 -2.51 -5.62
N ASN A 227 -14.13 -2.96 -6.25
CA ASN A 227 -13.60 -2.43 -7.51
C ASN A 227 -13.50 -0.89 -7.52
N LYS A 228 -13.06 -0.31 -6.40
CA LYS A 228 -12.93 1.16 -6.23
C LYS A 228 -11.47 1.58 -6.24
N ASN A 229 -11.20 2.82 -6.61
CA ASN A 229 -9.81 3.29 -6.67
C ASN A 229 -9.09 3.16 -5.32
N ILE A 230 -7.85 2.64 -5.35
CA ILE A 230 -7.04 2.36 -4.17
C ILE A 230 -6.75 3.67 -3.43
N GLY A 231 -6.32 4.72 -4.11
CA GLY A 231 -5.97 6.00 -3.47
C GLY A 231 -7.15 6.61 -2.72
N LYS A 232 -8.36 6.58 -3.30
CA LYS A 232 -9.58 7.06 -2.59
C LYS A 232 -9.94 6.25 -1.34
N ILE A 233 -9.75 4.93 -1.36
CA ILE A 233 -9.98 4.10 -0.16
C ILE A 233 -8.90 4.39 0.88
N ASN A 234 -7.64 4.42 0.45
CA ASN A 234 -6.48 4.69 1.27
C ASN A 234 -6.64 6.03 2.02
N MET A 235 -6.99 7.08 1.28
CA MET A 235 -7.25 8.41 1.80
C MET A 235 -8.29 8.41 2.93
N LYS A 236 -9.42 7.70 2.77
CA LYS A 236 -10.47 7.62 3.79
C LYS A 236 -9.99 6.92 5.06
N ILE A 237 -9.28 5.79 4.91
CA ILE A 237 -8.74 5.05 6.05
C ILE A 237 -7.69 5.89 6.77
N ASN A 238 -6.80 6.55 6.03
CA ASN A 238 -5.77 7.41 6.58
C ASN A 238 -6.32 8.63 7.30
N PHE A 239 -7.41 9.24 6.82
CA PHE A 239 -8.07 10.33 7.55
C PHE A 239 -8.61 9.88 8.91
N ILE A 240 -9.25 8.70 8.98
CA ILE A 240 -9.74 8.16 10.26
C ILE A 240 -8.58 7.95 11.23
N ILE A 241 -7.49 7.34 10.76
CA ILE A 241 -6.29 7.09 11.57
C ILE A 241 -5.66 8.40 12.04
N LEU A 242 -5.53 9.36 11.14
CA LEU A 242 -4.97 10.67 11.44
C LEU A 242 -5.77 11.40 12.52
N THR A 243 -7.11 11.41 12.43
CA THR A 243 -7.97 12.01 13.45
C THR A 243 -7.75 11.35 14.80
N VAL A 244 -7.68 10.03 14.87
CA VAL A 244 -7.42 9.29 16.12
C VAL A 244 -6.04 9.64 16.67
N VAL A 245 -5.00 9.61 15.84
CA VAL A 245 -3.61 9.88 16.26
C VAL A 245 -3.46 11.32 16.76
N ILE A 246 -4.03 12.31 16.07
CA ILE A 246 -3.94 13.71 16.49
C ILE A 246 -4.66 13.92 17.83
N ILE A 247 -5.86 13.37 18.00
CA ILE A 247 -6.58 13.49 19.28
C ILE A 247 -5.76 12.87 20.41
N LEU A 248 -5.25 11.64 20.23
CA LEU A 248 -4.45 10.97 21.26
C LEU A 248 -3.14 11.71 21.55
N ASN A 249 -2.45 12.22 20.53
CA ASN A 249 -1.24 13.03 20.68
C ASN A 249 -1.52 14.30 21.47
N THR A 250 -2.61 14.99 21.15
CA THR A 250 -2.97 16.24 21.81
C THR A 250 -3.26 16.07 23.30
N LEU A 251 -3.86 14.94 23.69
CA LEU A 251 -4.12 14.64 25.10
C LEU A 251 -2.85 14.48 25.92
N MET A 252 -1.73 14.09 25.28
CA MET A 252 -0.44 13.85 25.93
C MET A 252 0.47 15.08 25.95
N LEU A 253 0.15 16.14 25.19
CA LEU A 253 0.99 17.35 25.12
C LEU A 253 1.03 18.08 26.46
N LYS A 254 2.24 18.49 26.83
CA LYS A 254 2.53 19.38 27.97
C LYS A 254 2.53 20.85 27.55
N SER A 255 2.41 21.76 28.52
CA SER A 255 2.45 23.21 28.29
C SER A 255 3.68 23.64 27.50
N GLU A 256 4.85 23.09 27.86
CA GLU A 256 6.16 23.38 27.26
C GLU A 256 6.20 23.08 25.75
N GLU A 257 5.45 22.06 25.30
CA GLU A 257 5.45 21.57 23.91
C GLU A 257 4.52 22.38 22.98
N PHE A 258 3.64 23.23 23.52
CA PHE A 258 2.78 24.09 22.71
C PHE A 258 3.57 25.26 22.11
N ASP A 259 3.21 25.60 20.88
CA ASP A 259 3.78 26.75 20.18
C ASP A 259 3.46 28.08 20.90
N GLU A 260 4.42 29.01 20.87
CA GLU A 260 4.29 30.35 21.46
C GLU A 260 3.03 31.07 20.97
N SER A 261 2.68 30.94 19.69
CA SER A 261 1.49 31.60 19.14
C SER A 261 0.19 31.08 19.76
N ILE A 262 0.13 29.78 20.06
CA ILE A 262 -1.02 29.16 20.73
C ILE A 262 -1.07 29.66 22.18
N LYS A 263 0.07 29.60 22.90
CA LYS A 263 0.19 30.08 24.28
C LYS A 263 -0.21 31.55 24.39
N PHE A 264 0.40 32.41 23.57
CA PHE A 264 0.12 33.85 23.53
C PHE A 264 -1.34 34.12 23.17
N SER A 265 -1.91 33.40 22.20
CA SER A 265 -3.31 33.60 21.83
C SER A 265 -4.27 33.26 22.98
N ILE A 266 -3.99 32.22 23.76
CA ILE A 266 -4.81 31.87 24.93
C ILE A 266 -4.63 32.90 26.04
N LEU A 267 -3.40 33.28 26.36
CA LEU A 267 -3.11 34.30 27.36
C LEU A 267 -3.74 35.65 27.01
N ASN A 268 -3.58 36.12 25.78
CA ASN A 268 -4.14 37.39 25.30
C ASN A 268 -5.67 37.36 25.23
N SER A 269 -6.28 36.20 24.97
CA SER A 269 -7.73 36.05 25.03
C SER A 269 -8.26 36.04 26.46
N HIS A 270 -7.49 35.52 27.41
CA HIS A 270 -7.90 35.40 28.81
C HIS A 270 -7.67 36.70 29.60
N TYR A 271 -6.54 37.36 29.35
CA TYR A 271 -6.15 38.65 29.93
C TYR A 271 -6.22 39.75 28.86
N SER A 272 -7.43 40.02 28.37
CA SER A 272 -7.64 40.93 27.24
C SER A 272 -7.43 42.41 27.57
N SER A 273 -7.43 42.78 28.86
CA SER A 273 -7.09 44.11 29.36
C SER A 273 -6.35 44.02 30.69
N VAL A 274 -5.67 45.11 31.06
CA VAL A 274 -4.96 45.21 32.35
C VAL A 274 -5.91 45.10 33.54
N ASP A 275 -7.13 45.62 33.42
CA ASP A 275 -8.13 45.51 34.48
C ASP A 275 -8.49 44.04 34.75
N ILE A 276 -8.70 43.25 33.69
CA ILE A 276 -8.97 41.81 33.81
C ILE A 276 -7.77 41.08 34.38
N PHE A 277 -6.56 41.45 33.95
CA PHE A 277 -5.32 40.88 34.48
C PHE A 277 -5.18 41.11 35.99
N TYR A 278 -5.31 42.35 36.47
CA TYR A 278 -5.21 42.62 37.92
C TYR A 278 -6.39 42.08 38.71
N GLN A 279 -7.59 42.00 38.13
CA GLN A 279 -8.71 41.27 38.76
C GLN A 279 -8.37 39.80 38.97
N ALA A 280 -7.69 39.16 38.01
CA ALA A 280 -7.24 37.78 38.14
C ALA A 280 -6.15 37.65 39.23
N VAL A 281 -5.16 38.56 39.25
CA VAL A 281 -4.15 38.63 40.32
C VAL A 281 -4.81 38.75 41.71
N ASN A 282 -5.78 39.66 41.86
CA ASN A 282 -6.51 39.87 43.11
C ASN A 282 -7.37 38.67 43.53
N LYS A 283 -7.78 37.82 42.57
CA LYS A 283 -8.48 36.55 42.81
C LYS A 283 -7.54 35.37 43.04
N ASN A 284 -6.24 35.62 43.23
CA ASN A 284 -5.20 34.60 43.39
C ASN A 284 -5.09 33.64 42.19
N ASP A 285 -5.31 34.15 40.97
CA ASP A 285 -5.04 33.38 39.76
C ASP A 285 -3.53 33.13 39.63
N ILE A 286 -3.15 31.85 39.74
CA ILE A 286 -1.74 31.40 39.77
C ILE A 286 -1.01 31.83 38.50
N CYS A 287 -1.67 31.76 37.34
CA CYS A 287 -1.09 32.11 36.05
C CYS A 287 -0.80 33.62 35.98
N ALA A 288 -1.76 34.45 36.39
CA ALA A 288 -1.60 35.91 36.40
C ALA A 288 -0.49 36.36 37.38
N ILE A 289 -0.41 35.73 38.55
CA ILE A 289 0.66 35.99 39.53
C ILE A 289 2.03 35.61 38.94
N ALA A 290 2.16 34.42 38.36
CA ALA A 290 3.41 33.97 37.75
C ALA A 290 3.84 34.86 36.58
N ILE A 291 2.91 35.33 35.74
CA ILE A 291 3.21 36.30 34.66
C ILE A 291 3.74 37.61 35.24
N LYS A 292 3.14 38.12 36.33
CA LYS A 292 3.57 39.34 36.99
C LYS A 292 4.99 39.19 37.55
N GLU A 293 5.27 38.07 38.23
CA GLU A 293 6.61 37.75 38.76
C GLU A 293 7.66 37.63 37.64
N LEU A 294 7.31 36.96 36.54
CA LEU A 294 8.17 36.78 35.37
C LEU A 294 8.45 38.10 34.63
N PHE A 295 7.51 39.04 34.65
CA PHE A 295 7.70 40.36 34.06
C PHE A 295 8.65 41.24 34.89
N GLY A 296 8.62 41.12 36.22
CA GLY A 296 9.51 41.78 37.17
C GLY A 296 8.81 42.83 38.04
N SER A 297 9.58 43.73 38.66
CA SER A 297 9.09 44.74 39.63
C SER A 297 8.32 45.92 39.01
N GLY A 298 8.21 45.99 37.68
CA GLY A 298 7.47 47.05 36.99
C GLY A 298 5.96 46.80 36.97
N GLU A 299 5.16 47.87 36.96
CA GLU A 299 3.71 47.76 36.77
C GLU A 299 3.36 47.32 35.34
N ILE A 300 2.40 46.40 35.23
CA ILE A 300 1.86 45.96 33.94
C ILE A 300 0.75 46.95 33.56
N THR A 301 0.96 47.69 32.49
CA THR A 301 0.05 48.70 31.92
C THR A 301 -0.45 48.27 30.55
N ASN A 302 -1.44 48.98 30.01
CA ASN A 302 -2.03 48.60 28.71
C ASN A 302 -1.00 48.63 27.57
N LEU A 303 0.11 49.37 27.75
CA LEU A 303 1.20 49.48 26.79
C LEU A 303 2.12 48.25 26.79
N ASN A 304 2.31 47.57 27.93
CA ASN A 304 3.28 46.48 28.09
C ASN A 304 2.63 45.11 28.43
N LEU A 305 1.31 45.04 28.64
CA LEU A 305 0.60 43.78 28.88
C LEU A 305 0.87 42.75 27.78
N GLY A 306 0.78 43.17 26.52
CA GLY A 306 1.09 42.28 25.39
C GLY A 306 2.51 41.72 25.42
N GLU A 307 3.49 42.52 25.87
CA GLU A 307 4.87 42.09 26.03
C GLU A 307 5.02 41.10 27.19
N ALA A 308 4.36 41.35 28.33
CA ALA A 308 4.35 40.44 29.46
C ALA A 308 3.77 39.06 29.09
N LEU A 309 2.64 39.05 28.37
CA LEU A 309 2.01 37.81 27.91
C LEU A 309 2.86 37.09 26.86
N ARG A 310 3.54 37.81 25.96
CA ARG A 310 4.50 37.21 25.01
C ARG A 310 5.68 36.60 25.74
N LYS A 311 6.25 37.32 26.71
CA LYS A 311 7.37 36.82 27.52
C LYS A 311 7.03 35.50 28.19
N ALA A 312 5.87 35.42 28.84
CA ALA A 312 5.35 34.18 29.43
C ALA A 312 5.06 33.08 28.39
N ALA A 313 4.56 33.42 27.21
CA ALA A 313 4.32 32.46 26.13
C ALA A 313 5.62 31.89 25.53
N SER A 314 6.66 32.71 25.45
CA SER A 314 7.97 32.35 24.88
C SER A 314 8.89 31.61 25.87
N ASP A 315 8.60 31.71 27.16
CA ASP A 315 9.37 31.03 28.20
C ASP A 315 9.08 29.52 28.21
N VAL A 316 10.13 28.72 28.04
CA VAL A 316 10.04 27.26 28.05
C VAL A 316 9.72 26.73 29.45
N GLY A 317 10.16 27.43 30.50
CA GLY A 317 9.93 27.05 31.89
C GLY A 317 8.56 27.44 32.45
N PHE A 318 7.79 28.25 31.73
CA PHE A 318 6.47 28.68 32.19
C PHE A 318 5.43 27.56 32.01
N THR A 319 4.87 27.09 33.12
CA THR A 319 3.96 25.92 33.17
C THR A 319 2.65 26.19 33.92
N GLU A 320 2.48 27.39 34.48
CA GLU A 320 1.45 27.80 35.43
C GLU A 320 0.08 28.04 34.77
N TYR A 321 -0.16 27.46 33.60
CA TYR A 321 -1.44 27.56 32.89
C TYR A 321 -2.55 26.83 33.63
N SER A 322 -3.73 27.45 33.71
CA SER A 322 -4.91 26.80 34.28
C SER A 322 -5.37 25.60 33.43
N THR A 323 -6.10 24.65 34.04
CA THR A 323 -6.68 23.50 33.32
C THR A 323 -7.56 23.93 32.14
N GLY A 324 -8.31 25.03 32.28
CA GLY A 324 -9.12 25.60 31.21
C GLY A 324 -8.27 26.09 30.03
N MET A 325 -7.18 26.80 30.32
CA MET A 325 -6.21 27.25 29.29
C MET A 325 -5.57 26.06 28.59
N MET A 326 -5.14 25.04 29.34
CA MET A 326 -4.57 23.81 28.77
C MET A 326 -5.54 23.10 27.81
N ASN A 327 -6.81 23.01 28.18
CA ASN A 327 -7.83 22.42 27.31
C ASN A 327 -8.09 23.26 26.05
N LEU A 328 -8.05 24.58 26.15
CA LEU A 328 -8.16 25.47 24.99
C LEU A 328 -6.94 25.39 24.07
N MET A 329 -5.72 25.29 24.62
CA MET A 329 -4.50 25.08 23.84
C MET A 329 -4.58 23.75 23.06
N ARG A 330 -4.99 22.68 23.74
CA ARG A 330 -5.26 21.36 23.12
C ARG A 330 -6.27 21.47 21.99
N PHE A 331 -7.41 22.12 22.23
CA PHE A 331 -8.44 22.32 21.21
C PHE A 331 -7.91 23.09 20.00
N LYS A 332 -7.17 24.20 20.23
CA LYS A 332 -6.54 24.97 19.15
C LYS A 332 -5.52 24.17 18.36
N PHE A 333 -4.75 23.30 19.02
CA PHE A 333 -3.78 22.45 18.33
C PHE A 333 -4.43 21.41 17.43
N ILE A 334 -5.53 20.78 17.85
CA ILE A 334 -6.27 19.81 17.01
C ILE A 334 -6.68 20.44 15.69
N PHE A 335 -7.17 21.68 15.71
CA PHE A 335 -7.55 22.44 14.52
C PHE A 335 -6.44 23.37 14.01
N GLY A 336 -5.20 23.09 14.40
CA GLY A 336 -4.03 23.88 14.03
C GLY A 336 -3.46 23.50 12.65
N PRO A 337 -2.40 24.21 12.21
CA PRO A 337 -1.71 23.95 10.94
C PRO A 337 -1.29 22.49 10.73
N SER A 338 -0.88 21.79 11.79
CA SER A 338 -0.46 20.39 11.75
C SER A 338 -1.51 19.45 11.14
N LEU A 339 -2.78 19.60 11.53
CA LEU A 339 -3.88 18.79 10.99
C LEU A 339 -4.05 19.03 9.49
N PHE A 340 -4.11 20.30 9.07
CA PHE A 340 -4.34 20.66 7.68
C PHE A 340 -3.15 20.34 6.77
N ALA A 341 -1.93 20.48 7.27
CA ALA A 341 -0.74 20.05 6.57
C ALA A 341 -0.73 18.52 6.43
N SER A 342 -1.10 17.78 7.47
CA SER A 342 -1.26 16.30 7.41
C SER A 342 -2.38 15.87 6.45
N PHE A 343 -3.47 16.63 6.36
CA PHE A 343 -4.49 16.42 5.33
C PHE A 343 -3.95 16.66 3.93
N THR A 344 -3.17 17.72 3.75
CA THR A 344 -2.52 18.04 2.48
C THR A 344 -1.59 16.90 2.05
N LEU A 345 -0.81 16.35 2.98
CA LEU A 345 0.05 15.19 2.77
C LEU A 345 -0.73 13.98 2.24
N ILE A 346 -1.81 13.60 2.93
CA ILE A 346 -2.64 12.44 2.58
C ILE A 346 -3.36 12.67 1.23
N ILE A 347 -3.85 13.89 0.96
CA ILE A 347 -4.53 14.23 -0.30
C ILE A 347 -3.53 14.19 -1.46
N ALA A 348 -2.38 14.84 -1.33
CA ALA A 348 -1.33 14.85 -2.36
C ALA A 348 -0.89 13.42 -2.70
N GLN A 349 -0.63 12.60 -1.67
CA GLN A 349 -0.34 11.19 -1.82
C GLN A 349 -1.43 10.43 -2.58
N ALA A 350 -2.71 10.58 -2.17
CA ALA A 350 -3.82 9.88 -2.80
C ALA A 350 -4.03 10.28 -4.27
N LEU A 351 -3.86 11.57 -4.59
CA LEU A 351 -3.97 12.08 -5.96
C LEU A 351 -2.87 11.50 -6.86
N VAL A 352 -1.62 11.47 -6.37
CA VAL A 352 -0.50 10.90 -7.13
C VAL A 352 -0.66 9.39 -7.33
N VAL A 353 -1.14 8.65 -6.32
CA VAL A 353 -1.49 7.22 -6.46
C VAL A 353 -2.57 7.03 -7.53
N ASP A 354 -3.66 7.78 -7.45
CA ASP A 354 -4.78 7.69 -8.39
C ASP A 354 -4.35 8.02 -9.83
N PHE A 355 -3.38 8.92 -10.01
CA PHE A 355 -2.82 9.31 -11.30
C PHE A 355 -1.88 8.23 -11.87
N LEU A 356 -0.92 7.75 -11.08
CA LEU A 356 0.14 6.84 -11.54
C LEU A 356 -0.29 5.37 -11.56
N TYR A 357 -1.33 5.00 -10.80
CA TYR A 357 -1.89 3.64 -10.74
C TYR A 357 -3.42 3.62 -10.88
N PRO A 358 -3.96 3.96 -12.07
CA PRO A 358 -5.41 4.04 -12.29
C PRO A 358 -6.07 2.66 -12.51
N LYS A 359 -5.78 1.65 -11.66
CA LYS A 359 -6.19 0.24 -11.86
C LYS A 359 -7.69 0.07 -12.10
N ASN A 360 -8.49 0.79 -11.31
CA ASN A 360 -9.96 0.67 -11.33
C ASN A 360 -10.62 1.80 -12.13
N LYS A 361 -9.83 2.63 -12.83
CA LYS A 361 -10.35 3.64 -13.75
C LYS A 361 -10.66 2.97 -15.08
N ILE A 362 -11.89 3.15 -15.54
CA ILE A 362 -12.38 2.57 -16.78
C ILE A 362 -12.53 3.63 -17.87
N GLN A 363 -12.37 3.18 -19.10
CA GLN A 363 -12.60 3.96 -20.30
C GLN A 363 -13.25 3.07 -21.34
N THR A 364 -14.11 3.66 -22.16
CA THR A 364 -14.71 2.98 -23.29
C THR A 364 -13.90 3.31 -24.52
N ILE A 365 -13.46 2.25 -25.17
CA ILE A 365 -12.67 2.30 -26.39
C ILE A 365 -13.62 2.00 -27.54
N MET A 366 -13.62 2.87 -28.54
CA MET A 366 -14.30 2.65 -29.80
C MET A 366 -13.26 2.44 -30.89
N ILE A 367 -13.21 1.25 -31.46
CA ILE A 367 -12.26 0.84 -32.50
C ILE A 367 -13.01 0.76 -33.82
N THR A 368 -12.65 1.58 -34.79
CA THR A 368 -13.23 1.56 -36.14
C THR A 368 -12.25 0.88 -37.10
N THR A 369 -12.61 -0.27 -37.66
CA THR A 369 -11.73 -1.10 -38.48
C THR A 369 -12.49 -1.88 -39.55
N ILE A 370 -11.79 -2.31 -40.61
CA ILE A 370 -12.27 -3.29 -41.58
C ILE A 370 -12.05 -4.74 -41.13
N LYS A 371 -11.15 -4.97 -40.17
CA LYS A 371 -10.78 -6.29 -39.62
C LYS A 371 -11.43 -6.55 -38.25
N SER A 372 -12.74 -6.30 -38.15
CA SER A 372 -13.45 -6.39 -36.86
C SER A 372 -13.31 -7.75 -36.19
N ASP A 373 -13.35 -8.81 -36.97
CA ASP A 373 -13.45 -10.17 -36.46
C ASP A 373 -12.09 -10.61 -35.87
N GLU A 374 -10.98 -10.27 -36.55
CA GLU A 374 -9.62 -10.46 -36.04
C GLU A 374 -9.37 -9.66 -34.75
N VAL A 375 -9.82 -8.40 -34.71
CA VAL A 375 -9.71 -7.53 -33.53
C VAL A 375 -10.50 -8.10 -32.35
N GLN A 376 -11.73 -8.53 -32.59
CA GLN A 376 -12.58 -9.14 -31.56
C GLN A 376 -11.94 -10.42 -31.02
N GLN A 377 -11.47 -11.29 -31.90
CA GLN A 377 -10.80 -12.53 -31.52
C GLN A 377 -9.56 -12.25 -30.68
N TYR A 378 -8.72 -11.30 -31.08
CA TYR A 378 -7.55 -10.89 -30.31
C TYR A 378 -7.92 -10.40 -28.90
N LEU A 379 -8.97 -9.58 -28.77
CA LEU A 379 -9.41 -9.10 -27.46
C LEU A 379 -9.76 -10.26 -26.53
N PHE A 380 -10.55 -11.23 -27.00
CA PHE A 380 -10.91 -12.41 -26.21
C PHE A 380 -9.71 -13.30 -25.90
N GLU A 381 -8.85 -13.52 -26.88
CA GLU A 381 -7.60 -14.27 -26.73
C GLU A 381 -6.61 -13.62 -25.75
N ALA A 382 -6.61 -12.30 -25.65
CA ALA A 382 -5.84 -11.54 -24.68
C ALA A 382 -6.50 -11.51 -23.28
N GLY A 383 -7.62 -12.22 -23.09
CA GLY A 383 -8.32 -12.38 -21.83
C GLY A 383 -9.40 -11.33 -21.57
N TYR A 384 -9.86 -10.58 -22.57
CA TYR A 384 -11.02 -9.70 -22.38
C TYR A 384 -12.28 -10.52 -22.14
N ARG A 385 -13.08 -10.19 -21.12
CA ARG A 385 -14.25 -11.00 -20.70
C ARG A 385 -15.60 -10.28 -20.77
N ASN A 386 -15.58 -8.98 -21.02
CA ASN A 386 -16.82 -8.21 -21.08
C ASN A 386 -17.37 -8.21 -22.50
N ASN A 387 -18.61 -7.74 -22.65
CA ASN A 387 -19.24 -7.63 -23.95
C ASN A 387 -18.50 -6.61 -24.83
N VAL A 388 -18.26 -6.99 -26.09
CA VAL A 388 -17.84 -6.09 -27.16
C VAL A 388 -19.07 -5.78 -28.00
N PHE A 389 -19.47 -4.52 -28.09
CA PHE A 389 -20.58 -4.12 -28.95
C PHE A 389 -20.06 -3.80 -30.35
N ILE A 390 -20.73 -4.30 -31.39
CA ILE A 390 -20.30 -4.12 -32.78
C ILE A 390 -21.43 -3.44 -33.55
N TRP A 391 -21.10 -2.39 -34.28
CA TRP A 391 -22.01 -1.59 -35.08
C TRP A 391 -21.44 -1.47 -36.50
N GLU A 392 -22.30 -1.60 -37.52
CA GLU A 392 -21.92 -1.23 -38.88
C GLU A 392 -21.78 0.29 -38.97
N ALA A 393 -20.74 0.77 -39.65
CA ALA A 393 -20.46 2.18 -39.80
C ALA A 393 -19.96 2.50 -41.21
N GLU A 394 -20.64 3.44 -41.85
CA GLU A 394 -20.16 4.03 -43.08
C GLU A 394 -19.19 5.17 -42.75
N THR A 395 -17.97 5.12 -43.28
CA THR A 395 -16.96 6.15 -43.04
C THR A 395 -16.55 6.80 -44.35
N SER A 396 -16.55 8.13 -44.39
CA SER A 396 -16.14 8.91 -45.56
C SER A 396 -14.93 9.77 -45.20
N LYS A 397 -13.91 9.74 -46.06
CA LYS A 397 -12.71 10.58 -45.93
C LYS A 397 -12.44 11.28 -47.26
N LYS A 398 -12.14 12.58 -47.19
CA LYS A 398 -11.82 13.40 -48.37
C LYS A 398 -10.69 12.72 -49.17
N GLY A 399 -10.97 12.37 -50.43
CA GLY A 399 -10.03 11.72 -51.35
C GLY A 399 -9.97 10.19 -51.30
N VAL A 400 -10.72 9.51 -50.41
CA VAL A 400 -10.71 8.04 -50.26
C VAL A 400 -12.09 7.41 -50.55
N GLY A 401 -13.15 8.23 -50.62
CA GLY A 401 -14.51 7.77 -50.85
C GLY A 401 -15.17 7.20 -49.58
N VAL A 402 -16.32 6.55 -49.78
CA VAL A 402 -17.08 5.86 -48.74
C VAL A 402 -16.48 4.47 -48.52
N THR A 403 -16.23 4.10 -47.26
CA THR A 403 -15.78 2.77 -46.87
C THR A 403 -16.64 2.24 -45.73
N ASN A 404 -17.14 1.02 -45.89
CA ASN A 404 -17.84 0.30 -44.84
C ASN A 404 -16.83 -0.26 -43.84
N LYS A 405 -16.97 0.14 -42.58
CA LYS A 405 -16.17 -0.33 -41.45
C LYS A 405 -17.11 -0.76 -40.35
N LYS A 406 -16.60 -1.53 -39.39
CA LYS A 406 -17.33 -1.81 -38.15
C LYS A 406 -16.71 -1.04 -37.00
N VAL A 407 -17.55 -0.59 -36.07
CA VAL A 407 -17.14 0.05 -34.83
C VAL A 407 -17.32 -0.96 -33.70
N LEU A 408 -16.21 -1.33 -33.05
CA LEU A 408 -16.18 -2.17 -31.86
C LEU A 408 -16.07 -1.28 -30.63
N MET A 409 -17.00 -1.42 -29.69
CA MET A 409 -17.01 -0.68 -28.45
C MET A 409 -16.75 -1.65 -27.30
N ALA A 410 -15.64 -1.44 -26.60
CA ALA A 410 -15.21 -2.24 -25.47
C ALA A 410 -14.89 -1.32 -24.28
N THR A 411 -15.46 -1.63 -23.11
CA THR A 411 -15.09 -0.91 -21.88
C THR A 411 -14.01 -1.69 -21.16
N VAL A 412 -12.87 -1.05 -20.90
CA VAL A 412 -11.65 -1.64 -20.32
C VAL A 412 -11.10 -0.74 -19.22
N THR A 413 -10.25 -1.27 -18.35
CA THR A 413 -9.47 -0.44 -17.44
C THR A 413 -8.34 0.26 -18.19
N VAL A 414 -7.95 1.46 -17.74
CA VAL A 414 -6.84 2.23 -18.34
C VAL A 414 -5.56 1.40 -18.40
N ILE A 415 -5.25 0.64 -17.33
CA ILE A 415 -4.04 -0.20 -17.27
C ILE A 415 -4.09 -1.35 -18.28
N ASN A 416 -5.24 -1.99 -18.47
CA ASN A 416 -5.36 -3.10 -19.40
C ASN A 416 -5.37 -2.63 -20.85
N TRP A 417 -5.92 -1.46 -21.15
CA TRP A 417 -5.91 -0.89 -22.51
C TRP A 417 -4.49 -0.80 -23.06
N ASN A 418 -3.55 -0.24 -22.29
CA ASN A 418 -2.16 -0.08 -22.71
C ASN A 418 -1.48 -1.41 -23.08
N LYS A 419 -1.96 -2.54 -22.54
CA LYS A 419 -1.46 -3.88 -22.88
C LYS A 419 -2.06 -4.42 -24.18
N LEU A 420 -3.32 -4.08 -24.45
CA LEU A 420 -4.07 -4.56 -25.62
C LEU A 420 -3.74 -3.75 -26.88
N GLU A 421 -3.56 -2.43 -26.72
CA GLU A 421 -3.33 -1.49 -27.81
C GLU A 421 -2.15 -1.88 -28.69
N ALA A 422 -1.02 -2.28 -28.08
CA ALA A 422 0.17 -2.69 -28.81
C ALA A 422 -0.08 -3.89 -29.74
N GLY A 423 -0.91 -4.86 -29.33
CA GLY A 423 -1.25 -6.00 -30.18
C GLY A 423 -2.28 -5.67 -31.24
N LEU A 424 -3.24 -4.78 -30.94
CA LEU A 424 -4.23 -4.32 -31.91
C LEU A 424 -3.58 -3.57 -33.09
N ILE A 425 -2.59 -2.72 -32.82
CA ILE A 425 -1.86 -1.96 -33.86
C ILE A 425 -1.16 -2.91 -34.86
N ASN A 426 -0.75 -4.10 -34.42
CA ASN A 426 -0.14 -5.09 -35.31
C ASN A 426 -1.15 -5.78 -36.24
N ILE A 427 -2.44 -5.80 -35.88
CA ILE A 427 -3.50 -6.44 -36.66
C ILE A 427 -3.98 -5.51 -37.78
N ASP A 428 -4.26 -4.26 -37.43
CA ASP A 428 -4.70 -3.22 -38.37
C ASP A 428 -4.03 -1.88 -38.04
N GLN A 429 -3.10 -1.46 -38.90
CA GLN A 429 -2.42 -0.16 -38.77
C GLN A 429 -3.31 1.02 -39.18
N HIS A 430 -4.44 0.77 -39.85
CA HIS A 430 -5.36 1.78 -40.38
C HIS A 430 -6.67 1.90 -39.58
N MET A 431 -6.75 1.26 -38.42
CA MET A 431 -7.88 1.43 -37.51
C MET A 431 -7.86 2.81 -36.85
N ASN A 432 -9.05 3.30 -36.49
CA ASN A 432 -9.18 4.50 -35.66
C ASN A 432 -9.63 4.08 -34.26
N ILE A 433 -8.93 4.57 -33.23
CA ILE A 433 -9.26 4.31 -31.83
C ILE A 433 -9.70 5.62 -31.18
N ASN A 434 -10.94 5.68 -30.70
CA ASN A 434 -11.46 6.77 -29.89
C ASN A 434 -11.56 6.31 -28.43
N VAL A 435 -10.97 7.09 -27.52
CA VAL A 435 -10.98 6.81 -26.08
C VAL A 435 -11.94 7.75 -25.38
N VAL A 436 -13.02 7.20 -24.81
CA VAL A 436 -14.05 7.94 -24.09
C VAL A 436 -13.92 7.64 -22.60
N LYS A 437 -13.81 8.70 -21.77
CA LYS A 437 -13.74 8.55 -20.31
C LYS A 437 -15.09 8.07 -19.76
N THR A 438 -15.09 6.89 -19.17
CA THR A 438 -16.31 6.28 -18.61
C THR A 438 -16.39 6.54 -17.13
N GLN A 439 -17.46 7.20 -16.68
CA GLN A 439 -17.62 7.53 -15.25
C GLN A 439 -17.92 6.29 -14.41
N ARG A 440 -18.80 5.40 -14.90
CA ARG A 440 -19.21 4.18 -14.21
C ARG A 440 -19.91 3.21 -15.16
N VAL A 441 -19.77 1.91 -14.89
CA VAL A 441 -20.62 0.86 -15.45
C VAL A 441 -21.48 0.29 -14.30
N LYS A 442 -22.79 0.11 -14.55
CA LYS A 442 -23.70 -0.59 -13.64
C LYS A 442 -24.01 -1.96 -14.21
N GLY A 443 -23.96 -3.00 -13.38
CA GLY A 443 -24.14 -4.40 -13.80
C GLY A 443 -22.86 -5.23 -13.65
N PRO A 444 -22.86 -6.49 -14.11
CA PRO A 444 -21.70 -7.37 -14.07
C PRO A 444 -20.61 -6.82 -15.00
N PHE A 445 -19.46 -6.46 -14.43
CA PHE A 445 -18.30 -5.98 -15.18
C PHE A 445 -17.01 -6.54 -14.56
N LYS A 446 -16.13 -7.10 -15.40
CA LYS A 446 -14.84 -7.66 -15.02
C LYS A 446 -13.73 -6.66 -15.30
N TYR A 447 -13.01 -6.26 -14.25
CA TYR A 447 -11.93 -5.27 -14.33
C TYR A 447 -10.59 -5.87 -14.75
N GLU A 448 -10.39 -7.17 -14.53
CA GLU A 448 -9.15 -7.87 -14.83
C GLU A 448 -9.29 -8.69 -16.12
N LEU A 449 -8.19 -8.80 -16.86
CA LEU A 449 -8.07 -9.73 -17.99
C LEU A 449 -7.92 -11.15 -17.45
N ASP A 450 -8.45 -12.11 -18.19
CA ASP A 450 -8.26 -13.52 -17.89
C ASP A 450 -6.80 -13.96 -18.08
N ASN A 451 -6.39 -14.93 -17.28
CA ASN A 451 -5.09 -15.60 -17.39
C ASN A 451 -5.20 -17.00 -18.01
N GLU A 452 -6.38 -17.44 -18.47
CA GLU A 452 -6.60 -18.74 -19.09
C GLU A 452 -5.54 -19.11 -20.15
N ARG A 453 -5.23 -18.22 -21.10
CA ARG A 453 -4.21 -18.49 -22.13
C ARG A 453 -2.83 -18.78 -21.54
N ARG A 454 -2.43 -18.05 -20.49
CA ARG A 454 -1.17 -18.31 -19.78
C ARG A 454 -1.20 -19.67 -19.09
N LEU A 455 -2.33 -20.02 -18.45
CA LEU A 455 -2.50 -21.31 -17.79
C LEU A 455 -2.47 -22.46 -18.81
N GLN A 456 -3.09 -22.29 -19.97
CA GLN A 456 -3.03 -23.25 -21.07
C GLN A 456 -1.59 -23.46 -21.57
N ILE A 457 -0.82 -22.39 -21.78
CA ILE A 457 0.60 -22.50 -22.18
C ILE A 457 1.42 -23.25 -21.12
N ILE A 458 1.13 -23.04 -19.84
CA ILE A 458 1.80 -23.75 -18.74
C ILE A 458 1.40 -25.24 -18.76
N HIS A 459 0.11 -25.54 -18.90
CA HIS A 459 -0.40 -26.90 -19.01
C HIS A 459 0.24 -27.64 -20.18
N GLU A 460 0.22 -27.04 -21.37
CA GLU A 460 0.83 -27.59 -22.58
C GLU A 460 2.32 -27.89 -22.36
N ARG A 461 3.09 -26.95 -21.82
CA ARG A 461 4.51 -27.17 -21.52
C ARG A 461 4.79 -28.29 -20.52
N VAL A 462 3.86 -28.57 -19.60
CA VAL A 462 3.97 -29.69 -18.66
C VAL A 462 3.68 -31.00 -19.39
N VAL A 463 2.59 -31.05 -20.17
CA VAL A 463 2.13 -32.26 -20.87
C VAL A 463 3.07 -32.65 -22.01
N THR A 464 3.64 -31.70 -22.75
CA THR A 464 4.57 -31.98 -23.85
C THR A 464 5.98 -32.32 -23.37
N ASN A 465 6.27 -32.24 -22.07
CA ASN A 465 7.59 -32.56 -21.53
C ASN A 465 7.65 -34.03 -21.10
N ASP A 466 8.16 -34.89 -21.99
CA ASP A 466 8.25 -36.34 -21.78
C ASP A 466 8.89 -36.74 -20.45
N LYS A 467 9.93 -36.03 -20.01
CA LYS A 467 10.60 -36.32 -18.74
C LYS A 467 9.69 -36.06 -17.55
N TRP A 468 8.92 -34.97 -17.60
CA TRP A 468 8.00 -34.61 -16.53
C TRP A 468 6.79 -35.52 -16.51
N MET A 469 6.20 -35.81 -17.67
CA MET A 469 5.06 -36.72 -17.78
C MET A 469 5.40 -38.13 -17.32
N LYS A 470 6.56 -38.67 -17.74
CA LYS A 470 7.02 -39.97 -17.25
C LYS A 470 7.18 -40.00 -15.73
N LYS A 471 7.70 -38.91 -15.16
CA LYS A 471 7.85 -38.76 -13.70
C LYS A 471 6.48 -38.78 -13.00
N ILE A 472 5.54 -37.99 -13.50
CA ILE A 472 4.17 -37.87 -12.98
C ILE A 472 3.44 -39.21 -13.08
N GLU A 473 3.53 -39.90 -14.22
CA GLU A 473 2.91 -41.20 -14.41
C GLU A 473 3.42 -42.25 -13.42
N HIS A 474 4.74 -42.34 -13.25
CA HIS A 474 5.34 -43.27 -12.30
C HIS A 474 4.85 -42.97 -10.88
N ASP A 475 4.95 -41.72 -10.42
CA ASP A 475 4.52 -41.35 -9.07
C ASP A 475 3.02 -41.56 -8.85
N ALA A 476 2.19 -41.31 -9.87
CA ALA A 476 0.76 -41.58 -9.82
C ALA A 476 0.46 -43.08 -9.66
N ILE A 477 1.20 -43.95 -10.35
CA ILE A 477 1.08 -45.42 -10.21
C ILE A 477 1.44 -45.86 -8.79
N PHE A 478 2.51 -45.31 -8.21
CA PHE A 478 2.91 -45.59 -6.83
C PHE A 478 1.80 -45.20 -5.83
N ILE A 479 1.31 -43.95 -5.92
CA ILE A 479 0.25 -43.44 -5.04
C ILE A 479 -1.04 -44.26 -5.18
N ALA A 480 -1.44 -44.57 -6.41
CA ALA A 480 -2.65 -45.33 -6.68
C ALA A 480 -2.53 -46.77 -6.14
N ASN A 481 -1.42 -47.46 -6.43
CA ASN A 481 -1.17 -48.82 -5.97
C ASN A 481 -1.15 -48.91 -4.43
N ALA A 482 -0.51 -47.96 -3.74
CA ALA A 482 -0.50 -47.91 -2.28
C ALA A 482 -1.91 -47.74 -1.70
N LYS A 483 -2.73 -46.85 -2.28
CA LYS A 483 -4.13 -46.65 -1.87
C LYS A 483 -5.03 -47.85 -2.19
N ILE A 484 -4.79 -48.56 -3.30
CA ILE A 484 -5.54 -49.78 -3.64
C ILE A 484 -5.21 -50.88 -2.63
N LYS A 485 -3.93 -51.09 -2.32
CA LYS A 485 -3.50 -52.08 -1.32
C LYS A 485 -4.04 -51.80 0.08
N ASN A 486 -4.07 -50.53 0.50
CA ASN A 486 -4.61 -50.16 1.81
C ASN A 486 -6.11 -50.45 1.91
N ASP A 487 -6.89 -50.16 0.88
CA ASP A 487 -8.33 -50.45 0.89
C ASP A 487 -8.59 -51.96 0.92
N LEU A 488 -7.87 -52.74 0.12
CA LEU A 488 -7.93 -54.21 0.16
C LEU A 488 -7.55 -54.79 1.53
N LYS A 489 -6.62 -54.14 2.24
CA LYS A 489 -6.21 -54.55 3.59
C LYS A 489 -7.29 -54.20 4.62
N ASN A 490 -7.94 -53.05 4.46
CA ASN A 490 -9.01 -52.60 5.34
C ASN A 490 -10.27 -53.45 5.16
N GLU A 491 -10.69 -53.75 3.93
CA GLU A 491 -11.82 -54.65 3.63
C GLU A 491 -11.64 -56.04 4.24
N LYS A 492 -10.41 -56.60 4.15
CA LYS A 492 -10.06 -57.88 4.78
C LYS A 492 -10.03 -57.83 6.31
N ALA A 493 -9.83 -56.66 6.90
CA ALA A 493 -9.87 -56.48 8.35
C ALA A 493 -11.33 -56.35 8.84
N THR A 494 -12.21 -55.72 8.06
CA THR A 494 -13.64 -55.61 8.38
C THR A 494 -14.35 -56.97 8.24
N GLN A 495 -14.02 -57.75 7.21
CA GLN A 495 -14.53 -59.11 7.04
C GLN A 495 -14.04 -60.15 8.08
N LYS A 496 -13.08 -59.77 8.94
CA LYS A 496 -12.58 -60.60 10.05
C LYS A 496 -13.10 -60.16 11.42
N SER A 497 -13.74 -58.99 11.50
CA SER A 497 -14.33 -58.45 12.73
C SER A 497 -15.84 -58.68 12.83
N ASP A 498 -16.47 -59.08 11.72
CA ASP A 498 -17.80 -59.68 11.64
C ASP A 498 -17.65 -61.21 11.66
#